data_AF-A0A1V5E9Q0-F1
#
_entry.id   AF-A0A1V5E9Q0-F1
#
_cell.length_a   1.000
_cell.length_b   1.000
_cell.length_c   1.000
_cell.angle_alpha   90.00
_cell.angle_beta   90.00
_cell.angle_gamma   90.00
#
_symmetry.space_group_name_H-M   'P 1'
#
loop_
_entity.id
_entity.type
_entity.pdbx_description
1 polymer ?
#
loop_
_entity_poly.entity_id
_entity_poly.type
_entity_poly.pdbx_seq_one_letter_code
_entity_poly.pdbx_strand_id
1 'polypeptide(L)'
;MKERGTANDMELNRNLLRDAAAKGLLTEEQAEALWRFLSEHSQNVPAFRFTHILYYLGGLVAIGAMTLFMTLGWERFGGWGLFFIALAYAVAGLWLTEYFLERRNLGIPAGITATFVVALAPLAVYGLQAAFGLWADIGGRPYRVYHTHIDWRWMIMELVTLAVGAAMLWRYRLPFLVMPVAVTLWYMTMDVTPFLSGLEDAAWELRRLVSLWFGLLIILLAFWVDVRVRKSRKDFAF
;
A
#
# COMPACT_ATOMS: atom_id res chain seq x y z
N MET A 1 19.02 -34.63 -20.70
CA MET A 1 20.14 -33.89 -20.09
C MET A 1 20.27 -32.57 -20.84
N LYS A 2 19.86 -31.45 -20.24
CA LYS A 2 19.97 -30.12 -20.85
C LYS A 2 20.81 -29.29 -19.90
N GLU A 3 22.07 -29.08 -20.25
CA GLU A 3 23.02 -28.28 -19.47
C GLU A 3 22.46 -26.86 -19.32
N ARG A 4 22.04 -26.51 -18.10
CA ARG A 4 21.85 -25.11 -17.70
C ARG A 4 23.22 -24.59 -17.31
N GLY A 5 23.92 -24.00 -18.27
CA GLY A 5 25.07 -23.15 -17.95
C GLY A 5 24.63 -22.07 -16.98
N THR A 6 25.25 -22.05 -15.81
CA THR A 6 25.15 -20.98 -14.83
C THR A 6 25.67 -19.69 -15.47
N ALA A 7 24.77 -18.83 -15.96
CA ALA A 7 25.13 -17.47 -16.26
C ALA A 7 25.52 -16.80 -14.94
N ASN A 8 26.82 -16.61 -14.71
CA ASN A 8 27.28 -15.71 -13.65
C ASN A 8 26.69 -14.33 -13.94
N ASP A 9 25.91 -13.80 -13.01
CA ASP A 9 25.46 -12.41 -13.07
C ASP A 9 26.69 -11.50 -13.07
N MET A 10 26.99 -10.95 -14.24
CA MET A 10 28.12 -10.04 -14.42
C MET A 10 27.63 -8.61 -14.16
N GLU A 11 28.08 -7.99 -13.07
CA GLU A 11 27.79 -6.57 -12.80
C GLU A 11 28.54 -5.68 -13.80
N LEU A 12 27.81 -5.21 -14.80
CA LEU A 12 28.30 -4.25 -15.80
C LEU A 12 28.39 -2.85 -15.18
N ASN A 13 29.62 -2.34 -15.06
CA ASN A 13 29.90 -0.95 -14.64
C ASN A 13 30.59 -0.18 -15.77
N ARG A 14 30.40 1.14 -15.82
CA ARG A 14 30.97 2.05 -16.83
C ARG A 14 32.48 1.90 -16.97
N ASN A 15 33.18 1.61 -15.86
CA ASN A 15 34.64 1.42 -15.87
C ASN A 15 35.06 0.19 -16.67
N LEU A 16 34.31 -0.92 -16.60
CA LEU A 16 34.58 -2.13 -17.40
C LEU A 16 34.48 -1.87 -18.91
N LEU A 17 33.54 -1.01 -19.34
CA LEU A 17 33.41 -0.61 -20.74
C LEU A 17 34.58 0.28 -21.19
N ARG A 18 35.07 1.17 -20.34
CA ARG A 18 36.28 1.97 -20.62
C ARG A 18 37.54 1.11 -20.67
N ASP A 19 37.67 0.12 -19.79
CA ASP A 19 38.78 -0.83 -19.82
C ASP A 19 38.76 -1.68 -21.09
N ALA A 20 37.57 -2.06 -21.58
CA ALA A 20 37.43 -2.75 -22.85
C ALA A 20 37.81 -1.85 -24.05
N ALA A 21 37.48 -0.55 -24.00
CA ALA A 21 37.90 0.42 -25.00
C ALA A 21 39.42 0.64 -24.97
N ALA A 22 40.03 0.74 -23.78
CA ALA A 22 41.47 0.86 -23.60
C ALA A 22 42.25 -0.36 -24.12
N LYS A 23 41.64 -1.55 -24.07
CA LYS A 23 42.20 -2.79 -24.66
C LYS A 23 41.96 -2.92 -26.16
N GLY A 24 41.32 -1.94 -26.81
CA GLY A 24 41.01 -1.96 -28.23
C GLY A 24 39.93 -2.97 -28.62
N LEU A 25 39.18 -3.51 -27.66
CA LEU A 25 38.05 -4.41 -27.92
C LEU A 25 36.82 -3.65 -28.43
N LEU A 26 36.72 -2.37 -28.10
CA LEU A 26 35.68 -1.43 -28.52
C LEU A 26 36.33 -0.08 -28.83
N THR A 27 35.68 0.75 -29.64
CA THR A 27 36.03 2.18 -29.72
C THR A 27 35.41 2.96 -28.55
N GLU A 28 35.97 4.13 -28.19
CA GLU A 28 35.43 4.97 -27.11
C GLU A 28 33.97 5.39 -27.42
N GLU A 29 33.66 5.68 -28.68
CA GLU A 29 32.30 5.99 -29.14
C GLU A 29 31.34 4.80 -28.98
N GLN A 30 31.79 3.57 -29.28
CA GLN A 30 30.99 2.37 -29.08
C GLN A 30 30.74 2.09 -27.60
N ALA A 31 31.76 2.28 -26.74
CA ALA A 31 31.63 2.12 -25.30
C ALA A 31 30.62 3.12 -24.72
N GLU A 32 30.62 4.37 -25.17
CA GLU A 32 29.70 5.39 -24.71
C GLU A 32 28.27 5.18 -25.23
N ALA A 33 28.10 4.79 -26.50
CA ALA A 33 26.80 4.41 -27.06
C ALA A 33 26.19 3.20 -26.33
N LEU A 34 27.01 2.17 -26.04
CA LEU A 34 26.59 0.98 -25.31
C LEU A 34 26.22 1.32 -23.87
N TRP A 35 26.99 2.19 -23.20
CA TRP A 35 26.65 2.65 -21.86
C TRP A 35 25.33 3.41 -21.81
N ARG A 36 25.03 4.26 -22.82
CA ARG A 36 23.73 4.94 -22.92
C ARG A 36 22.59 3.95 -23.09
N PHE A 37 22.72 3.00 -24.02
CA PHE A 37 21.72 1.96 -24.24
C PHE A 37 21.45 1.11 -22.98
N LEU A 38 22.52 0.67 -22.30
CA LEU A 38 22.42 -0.11 -21.07
C LEU A 38 21.84 0.71 -19.93
N SER A 39 22.21 1.99 -19.81
CA SER A 39 21.66 2.88 -18.80
C SER A 39 20.16 3.11 -19.01
N GLU A 40 19.74 3.35 -20.26
CA GLU A 40 18.32 3.49 -20.62
C GLU A 40 17.52 2.21 -20.33
N HIS A 41 18.08 1.04 -20.62
CA HIS A 41 17.43 -0.24 -20.30
C HIS A 41 17.44 -0.57 -18.79
N SER A 42 18.47 -0.13 -18.06
CA SER A 42 18.61 -0.35 -16.62
C SER A 42 17.73 0.58 -15.78
N GLN A 43 17.20 1.68 -16.34
CA GLN A 43 16.24 2.54 -15.62
C GLN A 43 14.95 1.82 -15.24
N ASN A 44 14.61 0.74 -15.96
CA ASN A 44 13.45 -0.09 -15.68
C ASN A 44 13.78 -1.32 -14.83
N VAL A 45 15.01 -1.44 -14.30
CA VAL A 45 15.38 -2.55 -13.39
C VAL A 45 15.22 -2.08 -11.95
N PRO A 46 14.32 -2.71 -11.16
CA PRO A 46 14.11 -2.35 -9.76
C PRO A 46 15.34 -2.70 -8.95
N ALA A 47 16.05 -1.68 -8.45
CA ALA A 47 17.20 -1.86 -7.57
C ALA A 47 16.83 -1.48 -6.13
N PHE A 48 17.34 -2.23 -5.17
CA PHE A 48 17.21 -1.94 -3.73
C PHE A 48 18.07 -0.72 -3.36
N ARG A 49 17.57 0.48 -3.66
CA ARG A 49 18.26 1.74 -3.39
C ARG A 49 17.88 2.26 -2.00
N PHE A 50 18.83 2.80 -1.26
CA PHE A 50 18.59 3.46 0.04
C PHE A 50 17.47 4.53 -0.04
N THR A 51 17.37 5.22 -1.18
CA THR A 51 16.29 6.19 -1.45
C THR A 51 14.90 5.56 -1.41
N HIS A 52 14.72 4.33 -1.89
CA HIS A 52 13.44 3.63 -1.82
C HIS A 52 13.07 3.31 -0.37
N ILE A 53 14.05 2.92 0.45
CA ILE A 53 13.85 2.69 1.89
C ILE A 53 13.37 3.97 2.56
N LEU A 54 14.02 5.10 2.27
CA LEU A 54 13.64 6.40 2.83
C LEU A 54 12.23 6.83 2.39
N TYR A 55 11.85 6.56 1.13
CA TYR A 55 10.48 6.80 0.67
C TYR A 55 9.48 5.95 1.45
N TYR A 56 9.67 4.63 1.52
CA TYR A 56 8.75 3.76 2.26
C TYR A 56 8.67 4.09 3.74
N LEU A 57 9.82 4.37 4.38
CA LEU A 57 9.87 4.75 5.79
C LEU A 57 9.11 6.06 6.01
N GLY A 58 9.41 7.12 5.24
CA GLY A 58 8.73 8.40 5.36
C GLY A 58 7.23 8.30 5.07
N GLY A 59 6.85 7.50 4.08
CA GLY A 59 5.47 7.19 3.75
C GLY A 59 4.71 6.50 4.88
N LEU A 60 5.32 5.46 5.46
CA LEU A 60 4.72 4.72 6.57
C LEU A 60 4.61 5.58 7.83
N VAL A 61 5.60 6.43 8.10
CA VAL A 61 5.55 7.41 9.19
C VAL A 61 4.41 8.40 8.97
N ALA A 62 4.23 8.91 7.74
CA ALA A 62 3.14 9.83 7.42
C ALA A 62 1.76 9.17 7.60
N ILE A 63 1.59 7.95 7.11
CA ILE A 63 0.36 7.17 7.28
C ILE A 63 0.09 6.92 8.77
N GLY A 64 1.10 6.44 9.51
CA GLY A 64 1.01 6.16 10.94
C GLY A 64 0.68 7.41 11.77
N ALA A 65 1.37 8.53 11.50
CA ALA A 65 1.10 9.81 12.13
C ALA A 65 -0.33 10.26 11.88
N MET A 66 -0.83 10.19 10.65
CA MET A 66 -2.22 10.55 10.37
C MET A 66 -3.21 9.65 11.10
N THR A 67 -2.98 8.34 11.17
CA THR A 67 -3.88 7.43 11.89
C THR A 67 -3.90 7.66 13.41
N LEU A 68 -2.78 8.08 14.00
CA LEU A 68 -2.66 8.27 15.46
C LEU A 68 -3.00 9.69 15.92
N PHE A 69 -2.58 10.72 15.19
CA PHE A 69 -2.79 12.11 15.63
C PHE A 69 -4.17 12.64 15.28
N MET A 70 -4.81 12.14 14.23
CA MET A 70 -6.16 12.56 13.87
C MET A 70 -7.22 12.04 14.85
N THR A 71 -7.02 10.84 15.41
CA THR A 71 -7.90 10.30 16.45
C THR A 71 -7.80 11.11 17.74
N LEU A 72 -6.61 11.64 18.08
CA LEU A 72 -6.42 12.59 19.18
C LEU A 72 -6.92 14.02 18.85
N GLY A 73 -6.80 14.44 17.59
CA GLY A 73 -7.29 15.74 17.10
C GLY A 73 -8.82 15.87 17.16
N TRP A 74 -9.52 14.75 17.33
CA TRP A 74 -10.97 14.68 17.50
C TRP A 74 -11.53 15.64 18.53
N GLU A 75 -10.94 15.66 19.73
CA GLU A 75 -11.42 16.48 20.85
C GLU A 75 -11.32 17.98 20.54
N ARG A 76 -10.42 18.36 19.63
CA ARG A 76 -10.15 19.76 19.30
C ARG A 76 -10.93 20.28 18.09
N PHE A 77 -11.13 19.45 17.06
CA PHE A 77 -11.70 19.88 15.78
C PHE A 77 -13.14 19.44 15.55
N GLY A 78 -13.62 18.43 16.29
CA GLY A 78 -14.94 17.82 16.07
C GLY A 78 -15.06 17.07 14.73
N GLY A 79 -16.22 16.44 14.50
CA GLY A 79 -16.45 15.59 13.33
C GLY A 79 -16.32 16.32 11.98
N TRP A 80 -16.90 17.52 11.87
CA TRP A 80 -16.80 18.33 10.65
C TRP A 80 -15.37 18.79 10.36
N GLY A 81 -14.63 19.22 11.39
CA GLY A 81 -13.23 19.61 11.23
C GLY A 81 -12.39 18.44 10.73
N LEU A 82 -12.57 17.25 11.31
CA LEU A 82 -11.88 16.05 10.87
C LEU A 82 -12.18 15.69 9.41
N PHE A 83 -13.45 15.75 9.01
CA PHE A 83 -13.86 15.44 7.63
C PHE A 83 -13.20 16.37 6.60
N PHE A 84 -13.23 17.68 6.83
CA PHE A 84 -12.65 18.64 5.89
C PHE A 84 -11.13 18.55 5.84
N ILE A 85 -10.47 18.26 6.97
CA ILE A 85 -9.03 18.04 6.98
C ILE A 85 -8.69 16.77 6.16
N ALA A 86 -9.39 15.65 6.40
CA ALA A 86 -9.19 14.43 5.63
C ALA A 86 -9.38 14.67 4.13
N LEU A 87 -10.40 15.43 3.73
CA LEU A 87 -10.65 15.79 2.34
C LEU A 87 -9.53 16.66 1.74
N ALA A 88 -9.06 17.67 2.48
CA ALA A 88 -7.96 18.53 2.03
C ALA A 88 -6.66 17.72 1.80
N TYR A 89 -6.32 16.83 2.73
CA TYR A 89 -5.18 15.94 2.59
C TYR A 89 -5.36 14.92 1.45
N ALA A 90 -6.59 14.42 1.22
CA ALA A 90 -6.87 13.53 0.11
C ALA A 90 -6.66 14.21 -1.23
N VAL A 91 -7.12 15.47 -1.39
CA VAL A 91 -6.90 16.26 -2.61
C VAL A 91 -5.40 16.51 -2.82
N ALA A 92 -4.66 16.90 -1.78
CA ALA A 92 -3.22 17.09 -1.86
C ALA A 92 -2.48 15.79 -2.22
N GLY A 93 -2.89 14.66 -1.62
CA GLY A 93 -2.34 13.34 -1.89
C GLY A 93 -2.55 12.90 -3.33
N LEU A 94 -3.78 13.05 -3.86
CA LEU A 94 -4.10 12.74 -5.26
C LEU A 94 -3.31 13.62 -6.23
N TRP A 95 -3.19 14.92 -5.94
CA TRP A 95 -2.39 15.83 -6.76
C TRP A 95 -0.92 15.41 -6.80
N LEU A 96 -0.35 15.01 -5.64
CA LEU A 96 1.01 14.49 -5.58
C LEU A 96 1.17 13.17 -6.34
N THR A 97 0.18 12.27 -6.26
CA THR A 97 0.18 11.02 -7.01
C THR A 97 0.26 11.28 -8.51
N GLU A 98 -0.60 12.15 -9.05
CA GLU A 98 -0.57 12.51 -10.47
C GLU A 98 0.73 13.23 -10.84
N TYR A 99 1.21 14.15 -9.99
CA TYR A 99 2.49 14.84 -10.22
C TYR A 99 3.68 13.87 -10.32
N PHE A 100 3.76 12.88 -9.44
CA PHE A 100 4.83 11.88 -9.45
C PHE A 100 4.74 10.93 -10.65
N LEU A 101 3.52 10.58 -11.09
CA LEU A 101 3.32 9.74 -12.27
C LEU A 101 3.62 10.49 -13.56
N GLU A 102 2.96 11.62 -13.79
CA GLU A 102 3.00 12.32 -15.07
C GLU A 102 4.31 13.08 -15.30
N ARG A 103 4.84 13.75 -14.26
CA ARG A 103 5.98 14.67 -14.43
C ARG A 103 7.33 14.08 -14.05
N ARG A 104 7.35 13.07 -13.20
CA ARG A 104 8.59 12.50 -12.65
C ARG A 104 8.78 11.02 -12.97
N ASN A 105 7.75 10.34 -13.47
CA ASN A 105 7.76 8.89 -13.74
C ASN A 105 8.23 8.07 -12.51
N LEU A 106 7.85 8.51 -11.30
CA LEU A 106 8.26 7.91 -10.03
C LEU A 106 7.14 7.05 -9.44
N GLY A 107 7.13 5.76 -9.79
CA GLY A 107 6.09 4.81 -9.35
C GLY A 107 6.02 4.60 -7.82
N ILE A 108 7.17 4.58 -7.13
CA ILE A 108 7.23 4.33 -5.68
C ILE A 108 6.61 5.49 -4.87
N PRO A 109 7.06 6.76 -5.01
CA PRO A 109 6.41 7.91 -4.37
C PRO A 109 4.92 8.07 -4.73
N ALA A 110 4.55 7.79 -5.99
CA ALA A 110 3.15 7.78 -6.40
C ALA A 110 2.35 6.72 -5.63
N GLY A 111 2.88 5.51 -5.47
CA GLY A 111 2.24 4.43 -4.72
C GLY A 111 2.01 4.80 -3.26
N ILE A 112 2.99 5.43 -2.63
CA ILE A 112 2.91 5.87 -1.23
C ILE A 112 1.85 6.95 -1.05
N THR A 113 1.84 7.97 -1.90
CA THR A 113 0.85 9.05 -1.83
C THR A 113 -0.56 8.57 -2.13
N ALA A 114 -0.72 7.64 -3.07
CA ALA A 114 -2.01 7.01 -3.35
C ALA A 114 -2.50 6.17 -2.15
N THR A 115 -1.62 5.36 -1.54
CA THR A 115 -1.96 4.58 -0.34
C THR A 115 -2.30 5.49 0.84
N PHE A 116 -1.60 6.61 0.98
CA PHE A 116 -1.94 7.63 1.98
C PHE A 116 -3.36 8.15 1.79
N VAL A 117 -3.79 8.44 0.56
CA VAL A 117 -5.19 8.84 0.28
C VAL A 117 -6.18 7.76 0.69
N VAL A 118 -5.90 6.48 0.39
CA VAL A 118 -6.76 5.37 0.84
C VAL A 118 -6.86 5.30 2.36
N ALA A 119 -5.75 5.54 3.08
CA ALA A 119 -5.73 5.54 4.53
C ALA A 119 -6.54 6.70 5.17
N LEU A 120 -6.88 7.75 4.40
CA LEU A 120 -7.74 8.84 4.87
C LEU A 120 -9.23 8.54 4.73
N ALA A 121 -9.61 7.55 3.91
CA ALA A 121 -11.00 7.19 3.68
C ALA A 121 -11.79 6.85 4.96
N PRO A 122 -11.31 5.97 5.87
CA PRO A 122 -12.05 5.66 7.09
C PRO A 122 -12.15 6.88 8.01
N LEU A 123 -11.14 7.74 8.00
CA LEU A 123 -11.10 8.96 8.80
C LEU A 123 -12.12 10.01 8.33
N ALA A 124 -12.29 10.17 7.01
CA ALA A 124 -13.31 11.04 6.45
C ALA A 124 -14.72 10.53 6.81
N VAL A 125 -14.96 9.22 6.70
CA VAL A 125 -16.23 8.61 7.09
C VAL A 125 -16.49 8.77 8.58
N TYR A 126 -15.49 8.53 9.42
CA TYR A 126 -15.58 8.74 10.87
C TYR A 126 -15.95 10.19 11.21
N GLY A 127 -15.29 11.16 10.56
CA GLY A 127 -15.59 12.59 10.71
C GLY A 127 -17.05 12.91 10.38
N LEU A 128 -17.56 12.39 9.25
CA LEU A 128 -18.98 12.54 8.90
C LEU A 128 -19.89 11.88 9.92
N GLN A 129 -19.61 10.64 10.32
CA GLN A 129 -20.46 9.91 11.25
C GLN A 129 -20.64 10.67 12.57
N ALA A 130 -19.58 11.29 13.10
CA ALA A 130 -19.73 12.08 14.31
C ALA A 130 -20.23 13.51 14.10
N ALA A 131 -19.99 14.09 12.93
CA ALA A 131 -20.65 15.33 12.56
C ALA A 131 -22.18 15.18 12.62
N PHE A 132 -22.70 14.00 12.25
CA PHE A 132 -24.11 13.63 12.38
C PHE A 132 -24.49 13.14 13.78
N GLY A 133 -23.59 13.22 14.76
CA GLY A 133 -23.85 12.79 16.13
C GLY A 133 -24.06 11.29 16.29
N LEU A 134 -23.69 10.47 15.29
CA LEU A 134 -23.90 9.02 15.37
C LEU A 134 -23.17 8.45 16.59
N TRP A 135 -21.99 8.98 16.95
CA TRP A 135 -21.18 8.50 18.08
C TRP A 135 -21.54 9.08 19.46
N ALA A 136 -22.62 9.88 19.58
CA ALA A 136 -22.98 10.56 20.82
C ALA A 136 -23.46 9.61 21.94
N ASP A 137 -23.93 8.42 21.57
CA ASP A 137 -24.38 7.33 22.46
C ASP A 137 -23.24 6.61 23.21
N ILE A 138 -21.99 6.79 22.74
CA ILE A 138 -20.80 6.09 23.24
C ILE A 138 -20.05 6.91 24.32
N GLY A 139 -20.35 8.21 24.46
CA GLY A 139 -19.65 9.17 25.32
C GLY A 139 -19.80 9.01 26.84
N GLY A 140 -20.11 7.82 27.37
CA GLY A 140 -20.33 7.64 28.81
C GLY A 140 -20.21 6.22 29.38
N ARG A 141 -19.86 5.20 28.58
CA ARG A 141 -19.67 3.83 29.10
C ARG A 141 -18.19 3.44 29.16
N PRO A 142 -17.72 2.83 30.26
CA PRO A 142 -16.32 2.44 30.41
C PRO A 142 -15.88 1.50 29.28
N TYR A 143 -14.68 1.75 28.75
CA TYR A 143 -13.96 1.10 27.65
C TYR A 143 -13.93 -0.45 27.67
N ARG A 144 -14.46 -1.08 28.72
CA ARG A 144 -14.33 -2.51 29.01
C ARG A 144 -15.49 -3.39 28.53
N VAL A 145 -16.51 -2.82 27.89
CA VAL A 145 -17.67 -3.55 27.32
C VAL A 145 -17.86 -3.19 25.83
N TYR A 146 -16.78 -3.09 25.07
CA TYR A 146 -16.83 -2.70 23.64
C TYR A 146 -16.42 -3.81 22.66
N HIS A 147 -15.91 -4.96 23.13
CA HIS A 147 -15.60 -6.08 22.22
C HIS A 147 -16.78 -7.00 21.91
N THR A 148 -17.96 -6.72 22.49
CA THR A 148 -19.16 -7.55 22.35
C THR A 148 -20.15 -7.04 21.31
N HIS A 149 -20.16 -5.74 20.96
CA HIS A 149 -21.09 -5.19 19.99
C HIS A 149 -20.36 -4.74 18.72
N ILE A 150 -20.55 -5.49 17.64
CA ILE A 150 -20.11 -5.09 16.29
C ILE A 150 -20.93 -3.86 15.89
N ASP A 151 -20.31 -2.69 15.97
CA ASP A 151 -20.93 -1.45 15.55
C ASP A 151 -20.91 -1.36 14.02
N TRP A 152 -22.08 -1.37 13.40
CA TRP A 152 -22.30 -1.18 11.96
C TRP A 152 -21.54 0.05 11.39
N ARG A 153 -21.22 1.01 12.24
CA ARG A 153 -20.42 2.21 11.93
C ARG A 153 -19.00 1.86 11.49
N TRP A 154 -18.35 0.88 12.11
CA TRP A 154 -17.03 0.38 11.72
C TRP A 154 -17.07 -0.33 10.37
N MET A 155 -18.05 -1.20 10.18
CA MET A 155 -18.25 -1.90 8.90
C MET A 155 -18.44 -0.93 7.73
N ILE A 156 -19.13 0.20 7.91
CA ILE A 156 -19.22 1.25 6.87
C ILE A 156 -17.86 1.88 6.57
N MET A 157 -17.05 2.19 7.58
CA MET A 157 -15.71 2.73 7.38
C MET A 157 -14.83 1.77 6.58
N GLU A 158 -14.89 0.47 6.90
CA GLU A 158 -14.15 -0.57 6.18
C GLU A 158 -14.62 -0.72 4.73
N LEU A 159 -15.94 -0.79 4.50
CA LEU A 159 -16.51 -0.89 3.16
C LEU A 159 -16.16 0.31 2.27
N VAL A 160 -16.21 1.52 2.81
CA VAL A 160 -15.81 2.73 2.08
C VAL A 160 -14.30 2.70 1.81
N THR A 161 -13.48 2.30 2.78
CA THR A 161 -12.03 2.16 2.58
C THR A 161 -11.72 1.15 1.48
N LEU A 162 -12.41 0.02 1.48
CA LEU A 162 -12.26 -1.01 0.45
C LEU A 162 -12.71 -0.50 -0.93
N ALA A 163 -13.82 0.22 -1.00
CA ALA A 163 -14.31 0.81 -2.25
C ALA A 163 -13.32 1.87 -2.80
N VAL A 164 -12.79 2.75 -1.95
CA VAL A 164 -11.77 3.74 -2.33
C VAL A 164 -10.47 3.04 -2.74
N GLY A 165 -10.03 2.04 -2.00
CA GLY A 165 -8.85 1.23 -2.32
C GLY A 165 -8.98 0.52 -3.66
N ALA A 166 -10.13 -0.08 -3.94
CA ALA A 166 -10.43 -0.73 -5.21
C ALA A 166 -10.48 0.27 -6.38
N ALA A 167 -11.10 1.44 -6.18
CA ALA A 167 -11.14 2.50 -7.19
C ALA A 167 -9.73 3.03 -7.51
N MET A 168 -8.90 3.26 -6.48
CA MET A 168 -7.51 3.69 -6.63
C MET A 168 -6.66 2.62 -7.31
N LEU A 169 -6.82 1.35 -6.94
CA LEU A 169 -6.10 0.24 -7.57
C LEU A 169 -6.51 0.08 -9.04
N TRP A 170 -7.79 0.26 -9.37
CA TRP A 170 -8.28 0.23 -10.75
C TRP A 170 -7.73 1.40 -11.58
N ARG A 171 -7.67 2.61 -11.01
CA ARG A 171 -7.22 3.84 -11.68
C ARG A 171 -5.71 3.91 -11.87
N TYR A 172 -4.93 3.60 -10.84
CA TYR A 172 -3.48 3.81 -10.81
C TYR A 172 -2.68 2.52 -10.98
N ARG A 173 -3.24 1.36 -10.61
CA ARG A 173 -2.59 0.04 -10.74
C ARG A 173 -1.19 -0.03 -10.10
N LEU A 174 -0.98 0.67 -9.00
CA LEU A 174 0.31 0.73 -8.30
C LEU A 174 0.43 -0.44 -7.30
N PRO A 175 1.56 -1.16 -7.23
CA PRO A 175 1.72 -2.32 -6.34
C PRO A 175 1.47 -2.00 -4.87
N PHE A 176 1.90 -0.82 -4.41
CA PHE A 176 1.78 -0.43 -3.00
C PHE A 176 0.32 -0.21 -2.54
N LEU A 177 -0.63 0.01 -3.47
CA LEU A 177 -2.06 0.12 -3.17
C LEU A 177 -2.71 -1.21 -2.77
N VAL A 178 -2.05 -2.34 -3.06
CA VAL A 178 -2.54 -3.66 -2.64
C VAL A 178 -2.49 -3.80 -1.11
N MET A 179 -1.52 -3.15 -0.45
CA MET A 179 -1.34 -3.21 1.00
C MET A 179 -2.58 -2.77 1.79
N PRO A 180 -3.11 -1.53 1.63
CA PRO A 180 -4.29 -1.11 2.39
C PRO A 180 -5.51 -1.98 2.08
N VAL A 181 -5.70 -2.42 0.83
CA VAL A 181 -6.80 -3.32 0.44
C VAL A 181 -6.71 -4.65 1.18
N ALA A 182 -5.52 -5.26 1.23
CA ALA A 182 -5.30 -6.53 1.92
C ALA A 182 -5.52 -6.38 3.44
N VAL A 183 -5.04 -5.29 4.03
CA VAL A 183 -5.23 -4.99 5.45
C VAL A 183 -6.72 -4.80 5.78
N THR A 184 -7.46 -4.03 4.97
CA THR A 184 -8.90 -3.82 5.18
C THR A 184 -9.69 -5.11 5.01
N LEU A 185 -9.39 -5.94 4.00
CA LEU A 185 -10.04 -7.24 3.83
C LEU A 185 -9.80 -8.17 5.00
N TRP A 186 -8.58 -8.19 5.54
CA TRP A 186 -8.25 -8.97 6.74
C TRP A 186 -9.02 -8.46 7.96
N TYR A 187 -9.05 -7.14 8.19
CA TYR A 187 -9.83 -6.53 9.27
C TYR A 187 -11.33 -6.87 9.17
N MET A 188 -11.92 -6.75 7.98
CA MET A 188 -13.32 -7.12 7.74
C MET A 188 -13.62 -8.56 8.17
N THR A 189 -12.68 -9.51 8.03
CA THR A 189 -12.94 -10.88 8.52
C THR A 189 -13.08 -10.96 10.03
N MET A 190 -12.38 -10.11 10.77
CA MET A 190 -12.48 -10.04 12.23
C MET A 190 -13.83 -9.46 12.67
N ASP A 191 -14.37 -8.51 11.90
CA ASP A 191 -15.64 -7.84 12.19
C ASP A 191 -16.85 -8.68 11.74
N VAL A 192 -16.73 -9.44 10.65
CA VAL A 192 -17.80 -10.30 10.10
C VAL A 192 -17.96 -11.61 10.89
N THR A 193 -16.87 -12.17 11.41
CA THR A 193 -16.89 -13.47 12.12
C THR A 193 -17.90 -13.52 13.29
N PRO A 194 -17.94 -12.52 14.20
CA PRO A 194 -18.87 -12.52 15.33
C PRO A 194 -20.28 -12.10 14.91
N PHE A 195 -20.42 -11.36 13.80
CA PHE A 195 -21.71 -10.96 13.24
C PHE A 195 -22.49 -12.20 12.78
N LEU A 196 -21.78 -13.16 12.18
CA LEU A 196 -22.36 -14.40 11.68
C LEU A 196 -22.53 -15.48 12.77
N SER A 197 -21.66 -15.50 13.79
CA SER A 197 -21.69 -16.57 14.80
C SER A 197 -22.69 -16.34 15.93
N GLY A 198 -23.08 -15.09 16.23
CA GLY A 198 -24.07 -14.76 17.27
C GLY A 198 -23.70 -15.20 18.70
N LEU A 199 -22.49 -15.73 18.91
CA LEU A 199 -21.99 -16.30 20.15
C LEU A 199 -20.77 -15.51 20.62
N GLU A 200 -20.95 -14.63 21.61
CA GLU A 200 -19.91 -13.72 22.10
C GLU A 200 -18.71 -14.46 22.72
N ASP A 201 -18.94 -15.59 23.40
CA ASP A 201 -17.88 -16.34 24.10
C ASP A 201 -17.07 -17.27 23.18
N ALA A 202 -17.69 -17.82 22.12
CA ALA A 202 -17.00 -18.62 21.10
C ALA A 202 -16.31 -17.75 20.02
N ALA A 203 -16.53 -16.43 20.06
CA ALA A 203 -16.04 -15.50 19.05
C ALA A 203 -14.51 -15.39 19.01
N TRP A 204 -13.80 -15.53 20.13
CA TRP A 204 -12.35 -15.36 20.16
C TRP A 204 -11.60 -16.49 19.43
N GLU A 205 -11.92 -17.75 19.74
CA GLU A 205 -11.33 -18.90 19.05
C GLU A 205 -11.71 -18.92 17.56
N LEU A 206 -12.96 -18.57 17.25
CA LEU A 206 -13.43 -18.47 15.88
C LEU A 206 -12.72 -17.33 15.11
N ARG A 207 -12.57 -16.13 15.69
CA ARG A 207 -11.80 -15.01 15.10
C ARG A 207 -10.37 -15.42 14.82
N ARG A 208 -9.73 -16.15 15.74
CA ARG A 208 -8.36 -16.66 15.57
C ARG A 208 -8.27 -17.64 14.40
N LEU A 209 -9.19 -18.60 14.31
CA LEU A 209 -9.22 -19.57 13.22
C LEU A 209 -9.50 -18.91 11.87
N VAL A 210 -10.50 -18.02 11.80
CA VAL A 210 -10.85 -17.28 10.59
C VAL A 210 -9.68 -16.41 10.13
N SER A 211 -9.04 -15.66 11.04
CA SER A 211 -7.87 -14.84 10.72
C SER A 211 -6.70 -15.67 10.20
N LEU A 212 -6.45 -16.85 10.78
CA LEU A 212 -5.38 -17.76 10.34
C LEU A 212 -5.65 -18.31 8.93
N TRP A 213 -6.85 -18.82 8.69
CA TRP A 213 -7.22 -19.38 7.38
C TRP A 213 -7.33 -18.30 6.30
N PHE A 214 -7.85 -17.12 6.64
CA PHE A 214 -7.94 -16.00 5.71
C PHE A 214 -6.56 -15.43 5.39
N GLY A 215 -5.69 -15.28 6.39
CA GLY A 215 -4.29 -14.90 6.17
C GLY A 215 -3.58 -15.91 5.26
N LEU A 216 -3.79 -17.21 5.47
CA LEU A 216 -3.28 -18.26 4.58
C LEU A 216 -3.84 -18.13 3.17
N LEU A 217 -5.15 -17.87 3.02
CA LEU A 217 -5.79 -17.65 1.73
C LEU A 217 -5.18 -16.44 1.00
N ILE A 218 -4.95 -15.32 1.69
CA ILE A 218 -4.28 -14.14 1.10
C ILE A 218 -2.88 -14.50 0.61
N ILE A 219 -2.10 -15.24 1.42
CA ILE A 219 -0.75 -15.67 1.03
C ILE A 219 -0.80 -16.57 -0.20
N LEU A 220 -1.71 -17.55 -0.24
CA LEU A 220 -1.87 -18.46 -1.37
C LEU A 220 -2.32 -17.73 -2.64
N LEU A 221 -3.24 -16.77 -2.53
CA LEU A 221 -3.67 -15.93 -3.64
C LEU A 221 -2.52 -15.05 -4.14
N ALA A 222 -1.77 -14.42 -3.23
CA ALA A 222 -0.61 -13.61 -3.59
C ALA A 222 0.45 -14.46 -4.31
N PHE A 223 0.74 -15.66 -3.80
CA PHE A 223 1.65 -16.61 -4.42
C PHE A 223 1.15 -17.06 -5.80
N TRP A 224 -0.14 -17.38 -5.93
CA TRP A 224 -0.72 -17.80 -7.21
C TRP A 224 -0.69 -16.67 -8.25
N VAL A 225 -1.00 -15.44 -7.85
CA VAL A 225 -0.89 -14.26 -8.71
C VAL A 225 0.56 -14.05 -9.13
N ASP A 226 1.52 -14.11 -8.20
CA ASP A 226 2.95 -13.97 -8.51
C ASP A 226 3.43 -15.01 -9.52
N VAL A 227 3.06 -16.29 -9.33
CA VAL A 227 3.39 -17.37 -10.27
C VAL A 227 2.75 -17.17 -11.65
N ARG A 228 1.53 -16.60 -11.71
CA ARG A 228 0.82 -16.35 -12.98
C ARG A 228 1.38 -15.12 -13.71
N VAL A 229 1.75 -14.07 -12.98
CA VAL A 229 2.27 -12.81 -13.52
C VAL A 229 3.71 -12.96 -14.02
N ARG A 230 4.55 -13.79 -13.37
CA ARG A 230 5.90 -14.14 -13.88
C ARG A 230 5.89 -14.70 -15.31
N LYS A 231 4.79 -15.29 -15.78
CA LYS A 231 4.63 -15.76 -17.16
C LYS A 231 4.26 -14.65 -18.16
N SER A 232 3.85 -13.48 -17.69
CA SER A 232 3.31 -12.38 -18.48
C SER A 232 4.01 -11.05 -18.20
N ARG A 233 5.34 -11.02 -18.21
CA ARG A 233 6.27 -9.88 -18.48
C ARG A 233 5.82 -8.45 -18.09
N LYS A 234 5.06 -8.29 -17.02
CA LYS A 234 4.68 -7.03 -16.37
C LYS A 234 4.78 -7.30 -14.89
N ASP A 235 6.01 -7.20 -14.39
CA ASP A 235 6.29 -7.35 -12.98
C ASP A 235 5.49 -6.29 -12.20
N PHE A 236 4.63 -6.77 -11.30
CA PHE A 236 4.17 -5.99 -10.15
C PHE A 236 5.17 -6.07 -8.98
N ALA A 237 6.31 -6.70 -9.21
CA ALA A 237 7.38 -6.89 -8.23
C ALA A 237 8.43 -5.77 -8.34
N PHE A 238 8.08 -4.63 -7.72
CA PHE A 238 8.91 -3.47 -7.40
C PHE A 238 9.54 -2.70 -8.56
#